data_AF-A0A6J6IWB7-F1
#
_entry.id   AF-A0A6J6IWB7-F1
#
_cell.length_a   1.000
_cell.length_b   1.000
_cell.length_c   1.000
_cell.angle_alpha   90.00
_cell.angle_beta   90.00
_cell.angle_gamma   90.00
#
_symmetry.space_group_name_H-M   'P 1'
#
loop_
_entity.id
_entity.type
_entity.pdbx_description
1 polymer ?
#
loop_
_entity_poly.entity_id
_entity_poly.type
_entity_poly.pdbx_seq_one_letter_code
_entity_poly.pdbx_strand_id
1 'polypeptide(L)'
;MFSTAVRSHLGHGSIPWRNASISGWVLDPDRKKMSKSKGNVVTPLHLLEQYGADAVRYWAASARPGTDTTFDEGQMKIGRRLGIKLMNASRFALGLGGDDRTSASNDIAYVTEALDRAMLADLAALAADATVAFDGYDYARALERTETFFWQFCDQYLELVKGRAYGNAGPEAARSAQVALQLALSTLLRLFAPFLPFVTEEIWSWWQDGSVHTAPWPDASELRDAAADGNPVAFAIAIDVLAAVRRAKTEAKRSLKWPVDLVEVSETTERGAALQTVLEDVRGAANAESISVAVAAEAGIAVTLAAEPAEA
;
A
#
# COMPACT_ATOMS: atom_id res chain seq x y z
N MET A 1 20.11 13.26 28.74
CA MET A 1 19.79 14.36 27.81
C MET A 1 20.07 15.72 28.46
N PHE A 2 19.32 16.13 29.49
CA PHE A 2 19.46 17.47 30.11
C PHE A 2 20.86 17.78 30.66
N SER A 3 21.49 16.82 31.36
CA SER A 3 22.85 17.00 31.89
C SER A 3 23.90 17.25 30.78
N THR A 4 23.77 16.59 29.64
CA THR A 4 24.65 16.78 28.49
C THR A 4 24.42 18.14 27.82
N ALA A 5 23.17 18.61 27.74
CA ALA A 5 22.87 19.95 27.22
C ALA A 5 23.51 21.05 28.07
N VAL A 6 23.40 20.95 29.41
CA VAL A 6 24.04 21.89 30.34
C VAL A 6 25.56 21.86 30.19
N ARG A 7 26.17 20.67 30.11
CA ARG A 7 27.62 20.53 29.92
C ARG A 7 28.10 21.13 28.60
N SER A 8 27.39 20.88 27.50
CA SER A 8 27.73 21.41 26.18
C SER A 8 27.68 22.94 26.17
N HIS A 9 26.65 23.52 26.78
CA HIS A 9 26.52 24.96 26.90
C HIS A 9 27.67 25.57 27.73
N LEU A 10 27.95 25.01 28.91
CA LEU A 10 28.98 25.54 29.81
C LEU A 10 30.41 25.33 29.30
N GLY A 11 30.69 24.18 28.67
CA GLY A 11 32.02 23.81 28.20
C GLY A 11 32.36 24.31 26.79
N HIS A 12 31.35 24.46 25.93
CA HIS A 12 31.56 24.68 24.50
C HIS A 12 30.69 25.79 23.90
N GLY A 13 29.82 26.44 24.69
CA GLY A 13 28.95 27.52 24.21
C GLY A 13 27.98 27.10 23.10
N SER A 14 27.70 25.80 22.96
CA SER A 14 26.95 25.23 21.85
C SER A 14 25.96 24.16 22.30
N ILE A 15 24.95 23.89 21.47
CA ILE A 15 24.00 22.78 21.69
C ILE A 15 24.64 21.44 21.27
N PRO A 16 24.40 20.34 22.00
CA PRO A 16 25.00 19.04 21.68
C PRO A 16 24.30 18.29 20.54
N TRP A 17 23.06 18.66 20.23
CA TRP A 17 22.27 18.15 19.10
C TRP A 17 21.22 19.19 18.74
N ARG A 18 20.76 19.17 17.48
CA ARG A 18 19.67 20.05 16.99
C ARG A 18 18.29 19.46 17.25
N ASN A 19 18.17 18.15 17.16
CA ASN A 19 16.91 17.41 17.33
C ASN A 19 17.11 16.30 18.36
N ALA A 20 16.05 15.98 19.10
CA ALA A 20 16.01 14.83 19.99
C ALA A 20 14.61 14.21 19.97
N SER A 21 14.55 12.90 19.69
CA SER A 21 13.33 12.10 19.81
C SER A 21 13.46 11.18 21.03
N ILE A 22 12.40 11.06 21.81
CA ILE A 22 12.36 10.25 23.03
C ILE A 22 11.36 9.12 22.80
N SER A 23 11.84 7.88 22.79
CA SER A 23 10.97 6.70 22.73
C SER A 23 10.34 6.41 24.10
N GLY A 24 9.16 5.80 24.10
CA GLY A 24 8.59 5.21 25.32
C GLY A 24 9.29 3.91 25.73
N TRP A 25 8.83 3.34 26.85
CA TRP A 25 9.29 2.04 27.33
C TRP A 25 8.60 0.90 26.59
N VAL A 26 9.31 -0.23 26.47
CA VAL A 26 8.66 -1.51 26.18
C VAL A 26 8.17 -2.11 27.49
N LEU A 27 6.87 -2.36 27.57
CA LEU A 27 6.19 -2.97 28.71
C LEU A 27 5.97 -4.46 28.46
N ASP A 28 5.89 -5.25 29.53
CA ASP A 28 5.45 -6.65 29.44
C ASP A 28 3.96 -6.74 29.05
N PRO A 29 3.42 -7.93 28.71
CA PRO A 29 2.02 -8.09 28.34
C PRO A 29 1.00 -7.61 29.39
N ASP A 30 1.40 -7.52 30.67
CA ASP A 30 0.59 -6.96 31.77
C ASP A 30 0.73 -5.43 31.90
N ARG A 31 1.41 -4.76 30.95
CA ARG A 31 1.75 -3.33 30.97
C ARG A 31 2.65 -2.90 32.13
N LYS A 32 3.47 -3.80 32.65
CA LYS A 32 4.48 -3.48 33.66
C LYS A 32 5.83 -3.25 33.00
N LYS A 33 6.61 -2.34 33.58
CA LYS A 33 7.98 -2.08 33.13
C LYS A 33 8.82 -3.37 33.18
N MET A 34 9.45 -3.72 32.06
CA MET A 34 10.42 -4.81 32.00
C MET A 34 11.70 -4.46 32.75
N SER A 35 12.21 -5.39 33.57
CA SER A 35 13.47 -5.21 34.29
C SER A 35 14.10 -6.53 34.70
N LYS A 36 15.44 -6.62 34.67
CA LYS A 36 16.17 -7.84 35.06
C LYS A 36 15.82 -8.31 36.48
N SER A 37 15.58 -7.38 37.40
CA SER A 37 15.18 -7.70 38.78
C SER A 37 13.76 -8.28 38.91
N LYS A 38 12.88 -8.04 37.94
CA LYS A 38 11.52 -8.62 37.91
C LYS A 38 11.42 -9.93 37.12
N GLY A 39 12.51 -10.36 36.48
CA GLY A 39 12.55 -11.62 35.71
C GLY A 39 11.71 -11.64 34.43
N ASN A 40 11.11 -10.51 34.02
CA ASN A 40 10.21 -10.40 32.87
C ASN A 40 10.91 -9.84 31.60
N VAL A 41 12.23 -9.97 31.49
CA VAL A 41 12.99 -9.46 30.34
C VAL A 41 12.98 -10.51 29.23
N VAL A 42 12.46 -10.13 28.07
CA VAL A 42 12.56 -10.92 26.83
C VAL A 42 13.80 -10.47 26.06
N THR A 43 14.63 -11.41 25.61
CA THR A 43 15.78 -11.11 24.76
C THR A 43 15.37 -11.11 23.28
N PRO A 44 15.89 -10.18 22.45
CA PRO A 44 15.50 -10.11 21.04
C PRO A 44 15.92 -11.32 20.19
N LEU A 45 16.93 -12.09 20.60
CA LEU A 45 17.57 -13.10 19.75
C LEU A 45 16.59 -14.18 19.29
N HIS A 46 15.82 -14.75 20.23
CA HIS A 46 14.81 -15.76 19.91
C HIS A 46 13.75 -15.22 18.94
N LEU A 47 13.37 -13.95 19.08
CA LEU A 47 12.36 -13.31 18.23
C LEU A 47 12.88 -13.09 16.81
N LEU A 48 14.16 -12.75 16.67
CA LEU A 48 14.83 -12.64 15.37
C LEU A 48 14.88 -14.00 14.66
N GLU A 49 15.19 -15.07 15.38
CA GLU A 49 15.21 -16.44 14.83
C GLU A 49 13.81 -16.91 14.42
N GLN A 50 12.79 -16.63 15.23
CA GLN A 50 11.43 -17.10 15.01
C GLN A 50 10.68 -16.30 13.94
N TYR A 51 10.78 -14.97 13.95
CA TYR A 51 9.98 -14.08 13.12
C TYR A 51 10.75 -13.41 11.99
N GLY A 52 12.09 -13.33 12.10
CA GLY A 52 12.95 -12.61 11.18
C GLY A 52 13.15 -11.14 11.57
N ALA A 53 14.24 -10.54 11.08
CA ALA A 53 14.64 -9.18 11.44
C ALA A 53 13.60 -8.11 11.01
N ASP A 54 13.02 -8.23 9.82
CA ASP A 54 11.99 -7.30 9.33
C ASP A 54 10.73 -7.31 10.20
N ALA A 55 10.30 -8.48 10.67
CA ALA A 55 9.13 -8.59 11.53
C ALA A 55 9.35 -7.93 12.90
N VAL A 56 10.54 -8.09 13.48
CA VAL A 56 10.92 -7.44 14.75
C VAL A 56 11.07 -5.93 14.56
N ARG A 57 11.67 -5.49 13.44
CA ARG A 57 11.80 -4.06 13.10
C ARG A 57 10.43 -3.41 12.87
N TYR A 58 9.52 -4.09 12.17
CA TYR A 58 8.15 -3.64 11.97
C TYR A 58 7.47 -3.36 13.31
N TRP A 59 7.52 -4.31 14.26
CA TRP A 59 6.94 -4.10 15.59
C TRP A 59 7.63 -2.95 16.34
N ALA A 60 8.95 -2.86 16.29
CA ALA A 60 9.67 -1.75 16.94
C ALA A 60 9.32 -0.39 16.33
N ALA A 61 9.08 -0.33 15.01
CA ALA A 61 8.74 0.88 14.30
C ALA A 61 7.25 1.24 14.35
N SER A 62 6.36 0.30 14.69
CA SER A 62 4.94 0.62 14.94
C SER A 62 4.73 1.33 16.29
N ALA A 63 5.72 1.28 17.19
CA ALA A 63 5.73 2.03 18.44
C ALA A 63 5.92 3.53 18.19
N ARG A 64 4.87 4.33 18.45
CA ARG A 64 4.93 5.79 18.32
C ARG A 64 5.98 6.39 19.28
N PRO A 65 6.82 7.33 18.82
CA PRO A 65 7.69 8.10 19.69
C PRO A 65 6.94 8.70 20.88
N GLY A 66 7.57 8.70 22.06
CA GLY A 66 7.01 9.22 23.29
C GLY A 66 5.95 8.35 23.96
N THR A 67 5.53 7.23 23.34
CA THR A 67 4.47 6.37 23.87
C THR A 67 5.02 5.01 24.28
N ASP A 68 4.65 4.55 25.48
CA ASP A 68 4.99 3.21 25.93
C ASP A 68 4.27 2.16 25.07
N THR A 69 4.99 1.11 24.68
CA THR A 69 4.45 0.05 23.82
C THR A 69 4.51 -1.28 24.55
N THR A 70 3.44 -2.07 24.43
CA THR A 70 3.38 -3.41 25.01
C THR A 70 4.11 -4.40 24.10
N PHE A 71 4.87 -5.30 24.70
CA PHE A 71 5.45 -6.44 24.00
C PHE A 71 4.36 -7.34 23.44
N ASP A 72 4.29 -7.47 22.12
CA ASP A 72 3.24 -8.22 21.43
C ASP A 72 3.82 -8.98 20.23
N GLU A 73 4.01 -10.29 20.38
CA GLU A 73 4.43 -11.18 19.29
C GLU A 73 3.39 -11.24 18.15
N GLY A 74 2.13 -10.91 18.41
CA GLY A 74 1.09 -10.76 17.40
C GLY A 74 1.46 -9.73 16.33
N GLN A 75 2.09 -8.62 16.74
CA GLN A 75 2.59 -7.59 15.81
C GLN A 75 3.72 -8.10 14.92
N MET A 76 4.60 -8.96 15.45
CA MET A 76 5.68 -9.56 14.65
C MET A 76 5.11 -10.53 13.60
N LYS A 77 4.04 -11.26 13.95
CA LYS A 77 3.30 -12.08 12.97
C LYS A 77 2.66 -11.21 11.88
N ILE A 78 2.15 -10.01 12.22
CA ILE A 78 1.64 -9.04 11.24
C ILE A 78 2.76 -8.59 10.30
N GLY A 79 3.89 -8.11 10.85
CA GLY A 79 5.04 -7.65 10.05
C GLY A 79 5.59 -8.74 9.12
N ARG A 80 5.66 -9.99 9.59
CA ARG A 80 6.04 -11.14 8.73
C ARG A 80 5.05 -11.37 7.58
N ARG A 81 3.74 -11.26 7.84
CA ARG A 81 2.71 -11.37 6.78
C ARG A 81 2.81 -10.22 5.78
N LEU A 82 3.10 -9.01 6.24
CA LEU A 82 3.32 -7.86 5.38
C LEU A 82 4.49 -8.12 4.41
N GLY A 83 5.64 -8.56 4.91
CA GLY A 83 6.79 -8.92 4.07
C GLY A 83 6.47 -10.02 3.03
N ILE A 84 5.72 -11.06 3.43
CA ILE A 84 5.27 -12.11 2.49
C ILE A 84 4.33 -11.55 1.43
N LYS A 85 3.37 -10.70 1.81
CA LYS A 85 2.45 -10.04 0.88
C LYS A 85 3.19 -9.14 -0.09
N LEU A 86 4.20 -8.38 0.38
CA LEU A 86 5.07 -7.56 -0.45
C LEU A 86 5.77 -8.41 -1.52
N MET A 87 6.43 -9.50 -1.14
CA MET A 87 7.05 -10.42 -2.12
C MET A 87 6.05 -10.96 -3.15
N ASN A 88 4.86 -11.37 -2.72
CA ASN A 88 3.85 -11.93 -3.62
C ASN A 88 3.29 -10.89 -4.58
N ALA A 89 3.00 -9.67 -4.09
CA ALA A 89 2.55 -8.56 -4.92
C ALA A 89 3.63 -8.16 -5.94
N SER A 90 4.89 -8.11 -5.52
CA SER A 90 6.02 -7.81 -6.41
C SER A 90 6.22 -8.88 -7.48
N ARG A 91 6.14 -10.17 -7.14
CA ARG A 91 6.20 -11.26 -8.14
C ARG A 91 5.07 -11.16 -9.16
N PHE A 92 3.86 -10.80 -8.71
CA PHE A 92 2.74 -10.57 -9.61
C PHE A 92 3.02 -9.38 -10.54
N ALA A 93 3.36 -8.21 -9.97
CA ALA A 93 3.60 -6.98 -10.74
C ALA A 93 4.73 -7.15 -11.77
N LEU A 94 5.84 -7.77 -11.38
CA LEU A 94 7.01 -8.01 -12.24
C LEU A 94 6.79 -9.18 -13.23
N GLY A 95 5.81 -10.05 -12.97
CA GLY A 95 5.45 -11.14 -13.89
C GLY A 95 4.55 -10.69 -15.04
N LEU A 96 4.05 -9.46 -15.02
CA LEU A 96 3.23 -8.88 -16.08
C LEU A 96 4.16 -8.28 -17.16
N GLY A 97 4.01 -8.68 -18.43
CA GLY A 97 4.78 -8.13 -19.55
C GLY A 97 5.73 -9.12 -20.25
N GLY A 98 5.82 -10.38 -19.81
CA GLY A 98 6.66 -11.41 -20.44
C GLY A 98 8.16 -11.29 -20.11
N ASP A 99 9.01 -12.05 -20.82
CA ASP A 99 10.46 -12.10 -20.56
C ASP A 99 11.23 -10.84 -20.94
N ASP A 100 10.55 -9.81 -21.46
CA ASP A 100 11.15 -8.52 -21.78
C ASP A 100 11.27 -7.65 -20.51
N ARG A 101 12.01 -8.19 -19.53
CA ARG A 101 12.30 -7.59 -18.21
C ARG A 101 13.10 -6.29 -18.30
N THR A 102 13.49 -5.91 -19.51
CA THR A 102 14.38 -4.79 -19.82
C THR A 102 13.72 -3.66 -20.64
N SER A 103 12.54 -3.86 -21.22
CA SER A 103 11.96 -2.88 -22.16
C SER A 103 10.79 -2.06 -21.62
N ALA A 104 10.36 -2.27 -20.37
CA ALA A 104 9.58 -1.27 -19.67
C ALA A 104 10.49 -0.08 -19.35
N SER A 105 10.74 0.78 -20.35
CA SER A 105 11.15 2.14 -20.06
C SER A 105 10.16 2.66 -19.01
N ASN A 106 10.66 3.08 -17.85
CA ASN A 106 9.90 3.82 -16.82
C ASN A 106 9.44 5.20 -17.35
N ASP A 107 9.17 5.28 -18.66
CA ASP A 107 8.67 6.42 -19.34
C ASP A 107 7.20 6.58 -18.94
N ILE A 108 7.00 7.58 -18.09
CA ILE A 108 5.70 7.95 -17.55
C ILE A 108 4.69 8.29 -18.65
N ALA A 109 5.14 8.58 -19.88
CA ALA A 109 4.26 8.82 -21.03
C ALA A 109 3.37 7.61 -21.39
N TYR A 110 3.76 6.40 -20.99
CA TYR A 110 2.94 5.20 -21.18
C TYR A 110 1.78 5.10 -20.18
N VAL A 111 1.75 5.91 -19.12
CA VAL A 111 0.63 5.94 -18.16
C VAL A 111 -0.51 6.78 -18.76
N THR A 112 -1.41 6.12 -19.45
CA THR A 112 -2.50 6.76 -20.21
C THR A 112 -3.88 6.52 -19.62
N GLU A 113 -4.07 5.42 -18.89
CA GLU A 113 -5.39 5.02 -18.39
C GLU A 113 -5.77 5.78 -17.11
N ALA A 114 -7.06 6.16 -17.02
CA ALA A 114 -7.58 7.01 -15.94
C ALA A 114 -7.40 6.38 -14.55
N LEU A 115 -7.61 5.07 -14.41
CA LEU A 115 -7.45 4.35 -13.14
C LEU A 115 -6.00 4.33 -12.67
N ASP A 116 -5.06 4.16 -13.60
CA ASP A 116 -3.62 4.10 -13.32
C ASP A 116 -3.13 5.47 -12.84
N ARG A 117 -3.54 6.54 -13.54
CA ARG A 117 -3.28 7.93 -13.15
C ARG A 117 -3.87 8.28 -11.80
N ALA A 118 -5.10 7.86 -11.52
CA ALA A 118 -5.75 8.08 -10.23
C ALA A 118 -5.00 7.38 -9.08
N MET A 119 -4.56 6.12 -9.27
CA MET A 119 -3.76 5.40 -8.29
C MET A 119 -2.41 6.09 -8.03
N LEU A 120 -1.74 6.59 -9.07
CA LEU A 120 -0.48 7.32 -8.91
C LEU A 120 -0.67 8.68 -8.22
N ALA A 121 -1.80 9.35 -8.42
CA ALA A 121 -2.14 10.57 -7.68
C ALA A 121 -2.25 10.31 -6.17
N ASP A 122 -2.94 9.23 -5.78
CA ASP A 122 -3.04 8.82 -4.38
C ASP A 122 -1.68 8.39 -3.81
N LEU A 123 -0.86 7.71 -4.61
CA LEU A 123 0.50 7.33 -4.23
C LEU A 123 1.40 8.56 -4.03
N ALA A 124 1.25 9.61 -4.86
CA ALA A 124 1.96 10.87 -4.69
C ALA A 124 1.57 11.55 -3.38
N ALA A 125 0.27 11.54 -3.02
CA ALA A 125 -0.20 12.04 -1.74
C ALA A 125 0.38 11.24 -0.56
N LEU A 126 0.46 9.91 -0.67
CA LEU A 126 1.12 9.06 0.32
C LEU A 126 2.61 9.42 0.48
N ALA A 127 3.35 9.56 -0.62
CA ALA A 127 4.78 9.90 -0.58
C ALA A 127 5.01 11.24 0.12
N ALA A 128 4.18 12.25 -0.16
CA ALA A 128 4.22 13.54 0.53
C ALA A 128 3.91 13.39 2.03
N ASP A 129 2.84 12.67 2.39
CA ASP A 129 2.44 12.44 3.78
C ASP A 129 3.51 11.67 4.58
N ALA A 130 4.14 10.66 3.97
CA ALA A 130 5.22 9.90 4.59
C ALA A 130 6.47 10.75 4.80
N THR A 131 6.80 11.62 3.84
CA THR A 131 7.91 12.58 3.95
C THR A 131 7.69 13.53 5.13
N VAL A 132 6.50 14.14 5.23
CA VAL A 132 6.14 15.02 6.35
C VAL A 132 6.21 14.27 7.69
N ALA A 133 5.76 13.02 7.74
CA ALA A 133 5.83 12.19 8.95
C ALA A 133 7.29 11.91 9.36
N PHE A 134 8.16 11.55 8.41
CA PHE A 134 9.59 11.33 8.70
C PHE A 134 10.32 12.60 9.13
N ASP A 135 10.07 13.74 8.48
CA ASP A 135 10.62 15.04 8.88
C ASP A 135 10.18 15.44 10.30
N GLY A 136 8.95 15.06 10.66
CA GLY A 136 8.39 15.19 12.01
C GLY A 136 8.85 14.11 13.01
N TYR A 137 9.74 13.19 12.62
CA TYR A 137 10.17 12.02 13.40
C TYR A 137 9.05 11.03 13.78
N ASP A 138 7.86 11.10 13.16
CA ASP A 138 6.73 10.18 13.36
C ASP A 138 6.78 9.01 12.36
N TYR A 139 7.83 8.19 12.49
CA TYR A 139 8.03 7.01 11.64
C TYR A 139 6.87 5.99 11.74
N ALA A 140 6.17 5.95 12.88
CA ALA A 140 5.05 5.05 13.09
C ALA A 140 3.85 5.44 12.21
N ARG A 141 3.57 6.74 12.08
CA ARG A 141 2.57 7.25 11.12
C ARG A 141 2.95 6.97 9.67
N ALA A 142 4.22 7.13 9.30
CA ALA A 142 4.68 6.80 7.95
C ALA A 142 4.45 5.31 7.62
N LEU A 143 4.76 4.40 8.56
CA LEU A 143 4.48 2.97 8.43
C LEU A 143 2.98 2.69 8.29
N GLU A 144 2.16 3.23 9.19
CA GLU A 144 0.69 3.05 9.19
C GLU A 144 0.05 3.47 7.87
N ARG A 145 0.42 4.65 7.35
CA ARG A 145 -0.11 5.18 6.10
C ARG A 145 0.35 4.37 4.89
N THR A 146 1.63 3.98 4.87
CA THR A 146 2.19 3.17 3.78
C THR A 146 1.56 1.78 3.74
N GLU A 147 1.41 1.14 4.90
CA GLU A 147 0.76 -0.17 5.01
C GLU A 147 -0.72 -0.11 4.59
N THR A 148 -1.46 0.90 5.05
CA THR A 148 -2.87 1.08 4.67
C THR A 148 -3.03 1.19 3.16
N PHE A 149 -2.22 2.03 2.52
CA PHE A 149 -2.24 2.16 1.07
C PHE A 149 -1.82 0.84 0.38
N PHE A 150 -0.78 0.17 0.88
CA PHE A 150 -0.29 -1.07 0.28
C PHE A 150 -1.36 -2.18 0.26
N TRP A 151 -2.15 -2.31 1.33
CA TRP A 151 -3.28 -3.24 1.36
C TRP A 151 -4.37 -2.85 0.36
N GLN A 152 -4.74 -1.57 0.28
CA GLN A 152 -5.70 -1.08 -0.73
C GLN A 152 -5.18 -1.32 -2.16
N PHE A 153 -3.91 -1.04 -2.43
CA PHE A 153 -3.25 -1.30 -3.70
C PHE A 153 -3.35 -2.79 -4.08
N CYS A 154 -3.01 -3.69 -3.15
CA CYS A 154 -3.05 -5.12 -3.39
C CYS A 154 -4.46 -5.67 -3.60
N ASP A 155 -5.40 -5.23 -2.78
CA ASP A 155 -6.73 -5.85 -2.73
C ASP A 155 -7.72 -5.17 -3.69
N GLN A 156 -7.41 -3.97 -4.17
CA GLN A 156 -8.25 -3.21 -5.10
C GLN A 156 -7.55 -3.00 -6.44
N TYR A 157 -6.47 -2.23 -6.47
CA TYR A 157 -5.84 -1.83 -7.74
C TYR A 157 -5.33 -3.03 -8.54
N LEU A 158 -4.59 -3.96 -7.92
CA LEU A 158 -4.09 -5.16 -8.61
C LEU A 158 -5.23 -5.99 -9.22
N GLU A 159 -6.38 -6.07 -8.53
CA GLU A 159 -7.53 -6.83 -9.02
C GLU A 159 -8.28 -6.09 -10.13
N LEU A 160 -8.41 -4.75 -10.03
CA LEU A 160 -9.01 -3.90 -11.06
C LEU A 160 -8.26 -3.98 -12.39
N VAL A 161 -6.92 -3.87 -12.35
CA VAL A 161 -6.12 -3.80 -13.58
C VAL A 161 -5.69 -5.16 -14.11
N LYS A 162 -5.95 -6.25 -13.37
CA LYS A 162 -5.45 -7.60 -13.69
C LYS A 162 -5.74 -8.01 -15.13
N GLY A 163 -7.01 -7.90 -15.55
CA GLY A 163 -7.43 -8.26 -16.90
C GLY A 163 -6.74 -7.40 -17.96
N ARG A 164 -6.71 -6.07 -17.73
CA ARG A 164 -6.03 -5.11 -18.62
C ARG A 164 -4.54 -5.41 -18.75
N ALA A 165 -3.84 -5.63 -17.63
CA ALA A 165 -2.40 -5.88 -17.60
C ALA A 165 -1.98 -7.17 -18.33
N TYR A 166 -2.88 -8.16 -18.46
CA TYR A 166 -2.68 -9.36 -19.28
C TYR A 166 -2.98 -9.17 -20.78
N GLY A 167 -3.40 -7.97 -21.20
CA GLY A 167 -3.68 -7.66 -22.62
C GLY A 167 -5.13 -7.78 -23.03
N ASN A 168 -6.08 -8.02 -22.12
CA ASN A 168 -7.50 -8.17 -22.47
C ASN A 168 -8.13 -6.89 -23.06
N ALA A 169 -7.49 -5.73 -22.85
CA ALA A 169 -7.91 -4.43 -23.36
C ALA A 169 -6.95 -3.89 -24.45
N GLY A 170 -6.10 -4.74 -25.02
CA GLY A 170 -5.10 -4.35 -26.02
C GLY A 170 -3.74 -3.96 -25.42
N PRO A 171 -2.69 -3.89 -26.27
CA PRO A 171 -1.31 -3.75 -25.82
C PRO A 171 -0.99 -2.39 -25.18
N GLU A 172 -1.58 -1.30 -25.66
CA GLU A 172 -1.36 0.05 -25.12
C GLU A 172 -1.94 0.20 -23.70
N ALA A 173 -3.20 -0.22 -23.52
CA ALA A 173 -3.86 -0.23 -22.23
C ALA A 173 -3.15 -1.16 -21.22
N ALA A 174 -2.68 -2.32 -21.67
CA ALA A 174 -1.88 -3.23 -20.86
C ALA A 174 -0.56 -2.57 -20.43
N ARG A 175 0.07 -1.82 -21.33
CA ARG A 175 1.33 -1.14 -21.08
C ARG A 175 1.18 -0.04 -20.03
N SER A 176 0.09 0.73 -20.06
CA SER A 176 -0.24 1.71 -19.01
C SER A 176 -0.26 1.07 -17.62
N ALA A 177 -1.00 -0.04 -17.47
CA ALA A 177 -1.10 -0.74 -16.19
C ALA A 177 0.27 -1.29 -15.74
N GLN A 178 1.05 -1.86 -16.66
CA GLN A 178 2.37 -2.41 -16.36
C GLN A 178 3.35 -1.33 -15.87
N VAL A 179 3.41 -0.17 -16.54
CA VAL A 179 4.28 0.94 -16.13
C VAL A 179 3.83 1.53 -14.80
N ALA A 180 2.52 1.75 -14.61
CA ALA A 180 1.98 2.23 -13.35
C ALA A 180 2.26 1.27 -12.17
N LEU A 181 2.16 -0.04 -12.38
CA LEU A 181 2.51 -1.06 -11.40
C LEU A 181 4.00 -1.02 -11.02
N GLN A 182 4.90 -0.82 -11.98
CA GLN A 182 6.33 -0.71 -11.73
C GLN A 182 6.68 0.57 -10.95
N LEU A 183 6.10 1.71 -11.32
CA LEU A 183 6.24 2.98 -10.59
C LEU A 183 5.74 2.85 -9.14
N ALA A 184 4.57 2.23 -8.97
CA ALA A 184 3.99 1.95 -7.65
C ALA A 184 4.89 1.03 -6.83
N LEU A 185 5.36 -0.06 -7.42
CA LEU A 185 6.24 -1.01 -6.76
C LEU A 185 7.55 -0.36 -6.30
N SER A 186 8.26 0.35 -7.19
CA SER A 186 9.50 1.07 -6.84
C SER A 186 9.28 2.04 -5.68
N THR A 187 8.19 2.80 -5.71
CA THR A 187 7.84 3.76 -4.67
C THR A 187 7.55 3.07 -3.34
N LEU A 188 6.71 2.04 -3.34
CA LEU A 188 6.34 1.31 -2.14
C LEU A 188 7.55 0.61 -1.49
N LEU A 189 8.44 0.02 -2.28
CA LEU A 189 9.68 -0.58 -1.76
C LEU A 189 10.54 0.45 -1.04
N ARG A 190 10.69 1.65 -1.60
CA ARG A 190 11.45 2.75 -0.98
C ARG A 190 10.77 3.29 0.27
N LEU A 191 9.44 3.41 0.29
CA LEU A 191 8.67 3.79 1.48
C LEU A 191 8.78 2.74 2.60
N PHE A 192 8.83 1.45 2.25
CA PHE A 192 8.98 0.37 3.23
C PHE A 192 10.42 0.12 3.68
N ALA A 193 11.44 0.51 2.90
CA ALA A 193 12.84 0.18 3.17
C ALA A 193 13.35 0.60 4.56
N PRO A 194 12.96 1.75 5.15
CA PRO A 194 13.33 2.08 6.53
C PRO A 194 12.79 1.08 7.57
N PHE A 195 11.69 0.40 7.27
CA PHE A 195 10.97 -0.51 8.17
C PHE A 195 11.32 -1.97 7.94
N LEU A 196 11.36 -2.40 6.68
CA LEU A 196 11.49 -3.79 6.25
C LEU A 196 12.73 -3.97 5.34
N PRO A 197 13.94 -3.65 5.81
CA PRO A 197 15.10 -3.49 4.94
C PRO A 197 15.45 -4.74 4.13
N PHE A 198 15.33 -5.94 4.71
CA PHE A 198 15.80 -7.15 4.03
C PHE A 198 14.87 -7.56 2.89
N VAL A 199 13.56 -7.61 3.12
CA VAL A 199 12.60 -7.97 2.08
C VAL A 199 12.53 -6.92 0.97
N THR A 200 12.69 -5.63 1.29
CA THR A 200 12.71 -4.59 0.25
C THR A 200 13.95 -4.68 -0.62
N GLU A 201 15.10 -4.98 -0.04
CA GLU A 201 16.36 -5.17 -0.77
C GLU A 201 16.30 -6.43 -1.66
N GLU A 202 15.81 -7.54 -1.12
CA GLU A 202 15.60 -8.78 -1.86
C GLU A 202 14.72 -8.52 -3.10
N ILE A 203 13.57 -7.88 -2.93
CA ILE A 203 12.67 -7.59 -4.05
C ILE A 203 13.32 -6.62 -5.05
N TRP A 204 14.02 -5.59 -4.58
CA TRP A 204 14.71 -4.62 -5.45
C TRP A 204 15.69 -5.34 -6.38
N SER A 205 16.46 -6.29 -5.85
CA SER A 205 17.45 -7.07 -6.61
C SER A 205 16.86 -7.91 -7.75
N TRP A 206 15.53 -8.15 -7.77
CA TRP A 206 14.89 -8.93 -8.82
C TRP A 206 14.80 -8.17 -10.15
N TRP A 207 14.83 -6.84 -10.14
CA TRP A 207 14.46 -6.02 -11.30
C TRP A 207 15.12 -4.64 -11.39
N GLN A 208 15.85 -4.22 -10.36
CA GLN A 208 16.57 -2.94 -10.33
C GLN A 208 18.05 -3.18 -10.05
N ASP A 209 18.89 -2.31 -10.61
CA ASP A 209 20.30 -2.25 -10.25
C ASP A 209 20.50 -1.54 -8.90
N GLY A 210 21.62 -1.85 -8.25
CA GLY A 210 21.98 -1.25 -6.97
C GLY A 210 21.11 -1.71 -5.80
N SER A 211 20.99 -0.85 -4.78
CA SER A 211 20.28 -1.15 -3.54
C SER A 211 19.18 -0.13 -3.28
N VAL A 212 18.04 -0.60 -2.77
CA VAL A 212 16.93 0.27 -2.34
C VAL A 212 17.39 1.23 -1.24
N HIS A 213 18.40 0.85 -0.46
CA HIS A 213 18.96 1.67 0.62
C HIS A 213 19.84 2.82 0.13
N THR A 214 20.24 2.80 -1.14
CA THR A 214 20.96 3.89 -1.80
C THR A 214 20.11 4.64 -2.81
N ALA A 215 18.88 4.18 -3.06
CA ALA A 215 17.95 4.82 -3.98
C ALA A 215 17.43 6.16 -3.38
N PRO A 216 17.14 7.17 -4.21
CA PRO A 216 16.53 8.40 -3.75
C PRO A 216 15.17 8.14 -3.08
N TRP A 217 14.91 8.86 -1.99
CA TRP A 217 13.59 8.86 -1.36
C TRP A 217 12.50 9.24 -2.39
N PRO A 218 11.30 8.63 -2.36
CA PRO A 218 10.28 8.91 -3.35
C PRO A 218 9.88 10.38 -3.40
N ASP A 219 9.98 10.97 -4.58
CA ASP A 219 9.53 12.32 -4.82
C ASP A 219 8.06 12.33 -5.26
N ALA A 220 7.24 13.08 -4.53
CA ALA A 220 5.83 13.26 -4.87
C ALA A 220 5.63 14.06 -6.17
N SER A 221 6.58 14.89 -6.61
CA SER A 221 6.44 15.57 -7.92
C SER A 221 6.54 14.61 -9.09
N GLU A 222 7.51 13.70 -9.09
CA GLU A 222 7.66 12.69 -10.16
C GLU A 222 6.39 11.84 -10.31
N LEU A 223 5.77 11.48 -9.18
CA LEU A 223 4.52 10.72 -9.18
C LEU A 223 3.33 11.55 -9.67
N ARG A 224 3.28 12.85 -9.35
CA ARG A 224 2.26 13.76 -9.90
C ARG A 224 2.41 13.96 -11.39
N ASP A 225 3.64 14.03 -11.90
CA ASP A 225 3.90 14.14 -13.34
C ASP A 225 3.40 12.88 -14.07
N ALA A 226 3.64 11.69 -13.49
CA ALA A 226 3.13 10.43 -14.03
C ALA A 226 1.60 10.30 -13.90
N ALA A 227 1.02 10.85 -12.83
CA ALA A 227 -0.43 10.90 -12.66
C ALA A 227 -1.11 11.90 -13.61
N ALA A 228 -0.39 12.92 -14.09
CA ALA A 228 -0.92 13.99 -14.93
C ALA A 228 -2.22 14.59 -14.35
N ASP A 229 -3.34 14.45 -15.07
CA ASP A 229 -4.68 14.91 -14.70
C ASP A 229 -5.52 13.82 -13.99
N GLY A 230 -4.87 12.81 -13.43
CA GLY A 230 -5.50 11.71 -12.70
C GLY A 230 -6.49 12.20 -11.65
N ASN A 231 -7.74 11.73 -11.75
CA ASN A 231 -8.80 12.09 -10.83
C ASN A 231 -8.89 11.06 -9.67
N PRO A 232 -8.52 11.41 -8.43
CA PRO A 232 -8.59 10.49 -7.29
C PRO A 232 -9.99 9.92 -7.05
N VAL A 233 -11.04 10.65 -7.44
CA VAL A 233 -12.42 10.21 -7.31
C VAL A 233 -12.69 8.95 -8.13
N ALA A 234 -12.02 8.78 -9.27
CA ALA A 234 -12.19 7.61 -10.14
C ALA A 234 -11.74 6.31 -9.45
N PHE A 235 -10.60 6.35 -8.75
CA PHE A 235 -10.15 5.17 -7.99
C PHE A 235 -11.04 4.91 -6.78
N ALA A 236 -11.46 5.95 -6.06
CA ALA A 236 -12.35 5.83 -4.90
C ALA A 236 -13.70 5.16 -5.28
N ILE A 237 -14.37 5.64 -6.33
CA ILE A 237 -15.65 5.04 -6.75
C ILE A 237 -15.48 3.60 -7.28
N ALA A 238 -14.37 3.30 -7.98
CA ALA A 238 -14.07 1.94 -8.43
C ALA A 238 -13.94 0.97 -7.24
N ILE A 239 -13.30 1.40 -6.15
CA ILE A 239 -13.19 0.63 -4.90
C ILE A 239 -14.58 0.40 -4.29
N ASP A 240 -15.41 1.44 -4.21
CA ASP A 240 -16.76 1.36 -3.61
C ASP A 240 -17.64 0.35 -4.37
N VAL A 241 -17.62 0.41 -5.70
CA VAL A 241 -18.37 -0.53 -6.56
C VAL A 241 -17.86 -1.96 -6.39
N LEU A 242 -16.55 -2.17 -6.41
CA LEU A 242 -15.98 -3.51 -6.25
C LEU A 242 -16.25 -4.09 -4.85
N ALA A 243 -16.23 -3.26 -3.81
CA ALA A 243 -16.60 -3.64 -2.46
C ALA A 243 -18.08 -4.06 -2.36
N ALA A 244 -18.99 -3.34 -3.01
CA ALA A 244 -20.40 -3.69 -3.08
C ALA A 244 -20.63 -5.04 -3.79
N VAL A 245 -19.94 -5.28 -4.92
CA VAL A 245 -19.99 -6.56 -5.64
C VAL A 245 -19.48 -7.72 -4.78
N ARG A 246 -18.34 -7.53 -4.10
CA ARG A 246 -17.77 -8.55 -3.21
C ARG A 246 -18.71 -8.85 -2.03
N ARG A 247 -19.38 -7.83 -1.49
CA ARG A 247 -20.37 -8.00 -0.43
C ARG A 247 -21.56 -8.82 -0.92
N ALA A 248 -22.16 -8.46 -2.06
CA ALA A 248 -23.28 -9.18 -2.63
C ALA A 248 -22.95 -10.67 -2.90
N LYS A 249 -21.78 -10.95 -3.47
CA LYS A 249 -21.30 -12.34 -3.67
C LYS A 249 -21.16 -13.08 -2.34
N THR A 250 -20.59 -12.44 -1.33
CA THR A 250 -20.38 -13.05 0.00
C THR A 250 -21.71 -13.35 0.70
N GLU A 251 -22.65 -12.41 0.69
CA GLU A 251 -24.00 -12.56 1.27
C GLU A 251 -24.78 -13.69 0.59
N ALA A 252 -24.64 -13.81 -0.73
CA ALA A 252 -25.19 -14.91 -1.52
C ALA A 252 -24.40 -16.23 -1.40
N LYS A 253 -23.34 -16.28 -0.57
CA LYS A 253 -22.43 -17.43 -0.41
C LYS A 253 -21.83 -17.93 -1.72
N ARG A 254 -21.59 -17.02 -2.66
CA ARG A 254 -20.97 -17.30 -3.96
C ARG A 254 -19.47 -17.05 -3.92
N SER A 255 -18.75 -17.74 -4.80
CA SER A 255 -17.32 -17.45 -5.00
C SER A 255 -17.11 -16.03 -5.54
N LEU A 256 -15.95 -15.44 -5.29
CA LEU A 256 -15.63 -14.10 -5.84
C LEU A 256 -15.59 -14.08 -7.38
N LYS A 257 -15.38 -15.23 -8.02
CA LYS A 257 -15.42 -15.38 -9.48
C LYS A 257 -16.84 -15.54 -10.04
N TRP A 258 -17.87 -15.63 -9.19
CA TRP A 258 -19.25 -15.79 -9.65
C TRP A 258 -19.63 -14.65 -10.60
N PRO A 259 -20.26 -14.95 -11.75
CA PRO A 259 -20.68 -13.91 -12.69
C PRO A 259 -21.73 -12.98 -12.09
N VAL A 260 -21.71 -11.72 -12.53
CA VAL A 260 -22.66 -10.69 -12.16
C VAL A 260 -23.37 -10.25 -13.43
N ASP A 261 -24.70 -10.29 -13.47
CA ASP A 261 -25.45 -9.91 -14.67
C ASP A 261 -25.48 -8.38 -14.83
N LEU A 262 -25.73 -7.69 -13.72
CA LEU A 262 -25.89 -6.25 -13.70
C LEU A 262 -25.41 -5.64 -12.38
N VAL A 263 -24.65 -4.56 -12.50
CA VAL A 263 -24.39 -3.62 -11.41
C VAL A 263 -25.04 -2.29 -11.75
N GLU A 264 -25.93 -1.79 -10.90
CA GLU A 264 -26.57 -0.49 -11.05
C GLU A 264 -25.97 0.48 -10.03
N VAL A 265 -25.36 1.55 -10.53
CA VAL A 265 -24.71 2.57 -9.71
C VAL A 265 -25.45 3.89 -9.86
N SER A 266 -26.00 4.38 -8.75
CA SER A 266 -26.60 5.70 -8.63
C SER A 266 -25.63 6.60 -7.86
N GLU A 267 -25.16 7.69 -8.48
CA GLU A 267 -24.12 8.55 -7.91
C GLU A 267 -24.31 10.02 -8.32
N THR A 268 -23.56 10.93 -7.69
CA THR A 268 -23.53 12.33 -8.11
C THR A 268 -22.99 12.46 -9.53
N THR A 269 -23.28 13.58 -10.22
CA THR A 269 -22.77 13.83 -11.59
C THR A 269 -21.25 13.71 -11.66
N GLU A 270 -20.53 14.20 -10.65
CA GLU A 270 -19.08 14.13 -10.58
C GLU A 270 -18.57 12.69 -10.42
N ARG A 271 -19.07 11.95 -9.43
CA ARG A 271 -18.65 10.56 -9.16
C ARG A 271 -19.06 9.61 -10.28
N GLY A 272 -20.24 9.81 -10.87
CA GLY A 272 -20.71 9.07 -12.03
C GLY A 272 -19.83 9.28 -13.26
N ALA A 273 -19.43 10.54 -13.55
CA ALA A 273 -18.50 10.83 -14.64
C ALA A 273 -17.11 10.22 -14.38
N ALA A 274 -16.64 10.25 -13.13
CA ALA A 274 -15.39 9.59 -12.76
C ALA A 274 -15.47 8.06 -12.96
N LEU A 275 -16.54 7.41 -12.52
CA LEU A 275 -16.74 5.96 -12.71
C LEU A 275 -16.76 5.56 -14.19
N GLN A 276 -17.37 6.37 -15.06
CA GLN A 276 -17.40 6.11 -16.50
C GLN A 276 -16.00 5.99 -17.10
N THR A 277 -15.02 6.75 -16.57
CA THR A 277 -13.63 6.72 -17.06
C THR A 277 -12.89 5.42 -16.74
N VAL A 278 -13.40 4.64 -15.78
CA VAL A 278 -12.79 3.39 -15.29
C VAL A 278 -13.74 2.19 -15.37
N LEU A 279 -14.84 2.33 -16.13
CA LEU A 279 -15.94 1.38 -16.15
C LEU A 279 -15.51 -0.03 -16.57
N GLU A 280 -14.63 -0.13 -17.56
CA GLU A 280 -14.17 -1.41 -18.09
C GLU A 280 -13.29 -2.19 -17.10
N ASP A 281 -12.45 -1.49 -16.32
CA ASP A 281 -11.66 -2.12 -15.25
C ASP A 281 -12.58 -2.68 -14.16
N VAL A 282 -13.57 -1.88 -13.74
CA VAL A 282 -14.55 -2.29 -12.73
C VAL A 282 -15.39 -3.46 -13.24
N ARG A 283 -15.84 -3.41 -14.50
CA ARG A 283 -16.62 -4.47 -15.14
C ARG A 283 -15.83 -5.78 -15.20
N GLY A 284 -14.58 -5.71 -15.64
CA GLY A 284 -13.68 -6.86 -15.69
C GLY A 284 -13.43 -7.47 -14.31
N ALA A 285 -13.10 -6.65 -13.32
CA ALA A 285 -12.81 -7.11 -11.95
C ALA A 285 -14.05 -7.61 -11.20
N ALA A 286 -15.22 -7.03 -11.47
CA ALA A 286 -16.49 -7.49 -10.93
C ALA A 286 -16.95 -8.82 -11.55
N ASN A 287 -16.37 -9.25 -12.68
CA ASN A 287 -16.93 -10.28 -13.55
C ASN A 287 -18.39 -9.96 -13.91
N ALA A 288 -18.64 -8.69 -14.26
CA ALA A 288 -19.96 -8.19 -14.59
C ALA A 288 -20.20 -8.20 -16.10
N GLU A 289 -21.38 -8.65 -16.52
CA GLU A 289 -21.83 -8.54 -17.90
C GLU A 289 -22.08 -7.07 -18.25
N SER A 290 -22.76 -6.34 -17.36
CA SER A 290 -23.05 -4.92 -17.54
C SER A 290 -22.95 -4.12 -16.24
N ILE A 291 -22.57 -2.84 -16.38
CA ILE A 291 -22.64 -1.84 -15.32
C ILE A 291 -23.40 -0.63 -15.88
N SER A 292 -24.47 -0.24 -15.20
CA SER A 292 -25.22 0.97 -15.52
C SER A 292 -24.93 2.06 -14.49
N VAL A 293 -24.78 3.30 -14.97
CA VAL A 293 -24.50 4.46 -14.12
C VAL A 293 -25.59 5.50 -14.34
N ALA A 294 -26.29 5.86 -13.26
CA ALA A 294 -27.34 6.87 -13.24
C ALA A 294 -26.95 8.02 -12.30
N VAL A 295 -27.37 9.23 -12.65
CA VAL A 295 -27.20 10.40 -11.79
C VAL A 295 -28.33 10.44 -10.77
N ALA A 296 -28.00 10.48 -9.49
CA ALA A 296 -28.95 10.54 -8.39
C ALA A 296 -28.46 11.48 -7.27
N ALA A 297 -29.41 11.98 -6.46
CA ALA A 297 -29.10 12.78 -5.28
C ALA A 297 -28.60 11.92 -4.11
N GLU A 298 -29.04 10.67 -4.03
CA GLU A 298 -28.58 9.68 -3.05
C GLU A 298 -27.74 8.61 -3.74
N ALA A 299 -26.59 8.29 -3.15
CA ALA A 299 -25.70 7.26 -3.68
C ALA A 299 -26.25 5.86 -3.37
N GLY A 300 -26.18 4.96 -4.36
CA GLY A 300 -26.67 3.58 -4.23
C GLY A 300 -26.00 2.64 -5.20
N ILE A 301 -25.71 1.42 -4.76
CA ILE A 301 -25.16 0.36 -5.61
C ILE A 301 -26.01 -0.90 -5.42
N ALA A 302 -26.66 -1.35 -6.49
CA ALA A 302 -27.41 -2.60 -6.54
C ALA A 302 -26.65 -3.62 -7.41
N VAL A 303 -26.64 -4.89 -6.99
CA VAL A 303 -25.89 -5.96 -7.65
C VAL A 303 -26.80 -7.14 -7.88
N THR A 304 -26.97 -7.53 -9.15
CA THR A 304 -27.72 -8.70 -9.58
C THR A 304 -26.75 -9.79 -10.00
N LEU A 305 -26.66 -10.86 -9.21
CA LEU A 305 -25.80 -12.01 -9.51
C LEU A 305 -26.45 -12.95 -10.51
N ALA A 306 -25.64 -13.60 -11.35
CA ALA A 306 -26.12 -14.63 -12.26
C ALA A 306 -26.81 -15.77 -11.50
N ALA A 307 -27.87 -16.32 -12.10
CA ALA A 307 -28.58 -17.49 -11.58
C ALA A 307 -27.64 -18.73 -11.49
N GLU A 308 -27.98 -19.69 -10.64
CA GLU A 308 -27.30 -20.99 -10.67
C GLU A 308 -27.51 -21.66 -12.03
N PRO A 309 -26.45 -22.20 -12.66
CA PRO A 309 -26.64 -23.08 -13.79
C PRO A 309 -27.50 -24.25 -13.31
N ALA A 310 -28.59 -24.53 -14.02
CA ALA A 310 -29.45 -25.67 -13.73
C ALA A 310 -28.60 -26.95 -13.70
N GLU A 311 -28.71 -27.74 -12.63
CA GLU A 311 -28.03 -29.04 -12.53
C GLU A 311 -28.41 -29.90 -13.75
N ALA A 312 -27.41 -30.28 -14.53
CA ALA A 312 -27.53 -31.18 -15.67
C ALA A 312 -27.32 -32.63 -15.24
#